data_AF-A0A126QQX3-F1
#
_entry.id   AF-A0A126QQX3-F1
#
_cell.length_a   1.000
_cell.length_b   1.000
_cell.length_c   1.000
_cell.angle_alpha   90.00
_cell.angle_beta   90.00
_cell.angle_gamma   90.00
#
_symmetry.space_group_name_H-M   'P 1'
#
loop_
_entity.id
_entity.type
_entity.pdbx_description
1 polymer ?
#
loop_
_entity_poly.entity_id
_entity_poly.type
_entity_poly.pdbx_seq_one_letter_code
_entity_poly.pdbx_strand_id
1 'polypeptide(L)'
;MERADIERIFETFFEKYKKTEGDRTSWSAFWADVSDKGTLEINMTKCPRGTIFKIFVDKKKVAEVSGWDEFFKAAKDLEASHPGLYDEDRFFGEMEFVI
;
A
#
# COMPACT_ATOMS: atom_id res chain seq x y z
N MET A 1 0.69 12.72 -6.12
CA MET A 1 1.67 12.24 -7.15
C MET A 1 0.97 11.71 -8.41
N GLU A 2 1.68 11.49 -9.52
CA GLU A 2 1.12 10.78 -10.68
C GLU A 2 1.01 9.28 -10.42
N ARG A 3 -0.04 8.62 -10.96
CA ARG A 3 -0.28 7.18 -10.74
C ARG A 3 0.92 6.31 -11.13
N ALA A 4 1.56 6.62 -12.25
CA ALA A 4 2.70 5.85 -12.74
C ALA A 4 3.90 5.89 -11.78
N ASP A 5 4.11 7.00 -11.07
CA ASP A 5 5.19 7.12 -10.08
C ASP A 5 4.87 6.31 -8.84
N ILE A 6 3.63 6.37 -8.35
CA ILE A 6 3.16 5.55 -7.24
C ILE A 6 3.36 4.06 -7.54
N GLU A 7 2.92 3.61 -8.72
CA GLU A 7 3.09 2.23 -9.16
C GLU A 7 4.58 1.84 -9.17
N ARG A 8 5.43 2.65 -9.80
CA ARG A 8 6.87 2.40 -9.88
C ARG A 8 7.51 2.28 -8.50
N ILE A 9 7.22 3.21 -7.59
CA ILE A 9 7.80 3.24 -6.24
C ILE A 9 7.40 1.99 -5.48
N PHE A 10 6.10 1.67 -5.46
CA PHE A 10 5.62 0.54 -4.69
C PHE A 10 6.10 -0.79 -5.25
N GLU A 11 6.17 -0.92 -6.58
CA GLU A 11 6.72 -2.11 -7.26
C GLU A 11 8.20 -2.31 -6.93
N THR A 12 8.98 -1.22 -6.92
CA THR A 12 10.40 -1.28 -6.55
C THR A 12 10.56 -1.67 -5.07
N PHE A 13 9.75 -1.08 -4.20
CA PHE A 13 9.70 -1.43 -2.78
C PHE A 13 9.32 -2.91 -2.58
N PHE A 14 8.29 -3.37 -3.28
CA PHE A 14 7.85 -4.75 -3.25
C PHE A 14 8.98 -5.70 -3.63
N GLU A 15 9.68 -5.45 -4.73
CA GLU A 15 10.78 -6.31 -5.17
C GLU A 15 11.93 -6.37 -4.16
N LYS A 16 12.24 -5.26 -3.48
CA LYS A 16 13.30 -5.19 -2.47
C LYS A 16 12.91 -5.86 -1.14
N TYR A 17 11.67 -5.72 -0.71
CA TYR A 17 11.23 -6.08 0.64
C TYR A 17 10.26 -7.27 0.73
N LYS A 18 9.85 -7.83 -0.41
CA LYS A 18 8.90 -8.95 -0.43
C LYS A 18 9.38 -10.14 0.39
N LYS A 19 8.42 -10.75 1.10
CA LYS A 19 8.59 -12.00 1.83
C LYS A 19 7.66 -13.04 1.24
N THR A 20 8.12 -14.28 1.17
CA THR A 20 7.26 -15.42 0.79
C THR A 20 6.22 -15.66 1.88
N GLU A 21 4.97 -15.80 1.49
CA GLU A 21 3.93 -16.35 2.35
C GLU A 21 4.13 -17.86 2.51
N GLY A 22 3.48 -18.45 3.51
CA GLY A 22 3.65 -19.87 3.86
C GLY A 22 3.34 -20.86 2.73
N ASP A 23 2.62 -20.42 1.70
CA ASP A 23 2.29 -21.21 0.50
C ASP A 23 3.40 -21.22 -0.57
N ARG A 24 4.46 -20.40 -0.43
CA ARG A 24 5.55 -20.19 -1.40
C ARG A 24 5.08 -19.84 -2.83
N THR A 25 3.82 -19.44 -2.97
CA THR A 25 3.22 -19.01 -4.24
C THR A 25 2.71 -17.58 -4.17
N SER A 26 2.69 -17.00 -2.98
CA SER A 26 2.36 -15.60 -2.74
C SER A 26 3.54 -14.88 -2.10
N TRP A 27 3.73 -13.63 -2.47
CA TRP A 27 4.75 -12.73 -1.91
C TRP A 27 4.07 -11.46 -1.43
N SER A 28 4.46 -10.97 -0.26
CA SER A 28 3.91 -9.75 0.31
C SER A 28 4.99 -8.77 0.75
N ALA A 29 4.68 -7.48 0.63
CA ALA A 29 5.49 -6.40 1.17
C ALA A 29 4.57 -5.43 1.91
N PHE A 30 4.97 -5.10 3.14
CA PHE A 30 4.20 -4.28 4.05
C PHE A 30 4.91 -2.95 4.27
N TRP A 31 4.16 -1.86 4.14
CA TRP A 31 4.61 -0.52 4.48
C TRP A 31 3.63 0.12 5.47
N ALA A 32 4.16 0.91 6.40
CA ALA A 32 3.39 1.66 7.38
C ALA A 32 3.92 3.09 7.50
N ASP A 33 3.00 4.04 7.50
CA ASP A 33 3.26 5.45 7.80
C ASP A 33 2.53 5.82 9.11
N VAL A 34 3.23 6.57 9.96
CA VAL A 34 2.74 6.99 11.28
C VAL A 34 2.68 8.52 11.30
N SER A 35 1.50 9.07 11.55
CA SER A 35 1.28 10.52 11.66
C SER A 35 0.54 10.88 12.95
N ASP A 36 0.33 12.18 13.17
CA ASP A 36 -0.55 12.68 14.22
C ASP A 36 -2.04 12.31 13.99
N LYS A 37 -2.40 11.87 12.78
CA LYS A 37 -3.75 11.41 12.40
C LYS A 37 -3.99 9.93 12.64
N GLY A 38 -2.94 9.15 12.87
CA GLY A 38 -3.02 7.72 13.07
C GLY A 38 -1.95 6.96 12.30
N THR A 39 -2.11 5.64 12.22
CA THR A 39 -1.22 4.76 11.44
C THR A 39 -1.94 4.26 10.20
N LEU A 40 -1.37 4.51 9.03
CA LEU A 40 -1.79 3.93 7.76
C LEU A 40 -0.85 2.80 7.38
N GLU A 41 -1.41 1.63 7.10
CA GLU A 41 -0.62 0.46 6.71
C GLU A 41 -1.17 -0.12 5.40
N ILE A 42 -0.27 -0.42 4.46
CA ILE A 42 -0.63 -1.03 3.19
C ILE A 42 0.24 -2.26 2.97
N ASN A 43 -0.42 -3.40 2.80
CA ASN A 43 0.22 -4.65 2.43
C ASN A 43 -0.09 -4.96 0.96
N MET A 44 0.93 -4.94 0.11
CA MET A 44 0.85 -5.38 -1.27
C MET A 44 1.19 -6.86 -1.33
N THR A 45 0.32 -7.67 -1.92
CA THR A 45 0.53 -9.11 -2.11
C THR A 45 0.44 -9.44 -3.59
N LYS A 46 1.46 -10.09 -4.14
CA LYS A 46 1.41 -10.70 -5.49
C LYS A 46 1.24 -12.20 -5.37
N CYS A 47 0.23 -12.73 -6.03
CA CYS A 47 -0.04 -14.16 -6.13
C CYS A 47 -0.46 -14.51 -7.56
N PRO A 48 -0.66 -15.80 -7.92
CA PRO A 48 -1.06 -16.18 -9.29
C PRO A 48 -2.40 -15.57 -9.74
N ARG A 49 -3.22 -15.09 -8.81
CA ARG A 49 -4.49 -14.41 -9.09
C ARG A 49 -4.33 -12.90 -9.37
N GLY A 50 -3.13 -12.35 -9.21
CA GLY A 50 -2.81 -10.94 -9.42
C GLY A 50 -2.30 -10.24 -8.17
N THR A 51 -2.30 -8.91 -8.23
CA THR A 51 -1.88 -8.01 -7.14
C THR A 51 -3.07 -7.66 -6.26
N ILE A 52 -2.92 -7.83 -4.95
CA ILE A 52 -3.91 -7.51 -3.93
C ILE A 52 -3.32 -6.49 -2.98
N PHE A 53 -4.09 -5.46 -2.63
CA PHE A 53 -3.74 -4.48 -1.61
C PHE A 53 -4.67 -4.63 -0.41
N LYS A 54 -4.11 -4.75 0.78
CA LYS A 54 -4.85 -4.68 2.05
C LYS A 54 -4.48 -3.38 2.73
N ILE A 55 -5.48 -2.57 3.04
CA ILE A 55 -5.31 -1.26 3.69
C ILE A 55 -5.81 -1.38 5.12
N PHE A 56 -4.99 -0.92 6.06
CA PHE A 56 -5.30 -0.88 7.48
C PHE A 56 -5.16 0.53 8.01
N VAL A 57 -6.08 0.91 8.89
CA VAL A 57 -6.02 2.13 9.68
C VAL A 57 -6.03 1.73 11.13
N ASP A 58 -5.02 2.16 11.88
CA ASP A 58 -4.84 1.82 13.30
C ASP A 58 -4.99 0.32 13.56
N LYS A 59 -4.32 -0.51 12.73
CA LYS A 59 -4.31 -1.97 12.78
C LYS A 59 -5.64 -2.66 12.43
N LYS A 60 -6.66 -1.90 12.01
CA LYS A 60 -7.94 -2.44 11.55
C LYS A 60 -7.99 -2.44 10.02
N LYS A 61 -8.29 -3.61 9.43
CA LYS A 61 -8.45 -3.72 7.98
C LYS A 61 -9.69 -2.94 7.54
N VAL A 62 -9.49 -1.91 6.71
CA VAL A 62 -10.58 -1.06 6.18
C VAL A 62 -10.91 -1.39 4.74
N ALA A 63 -9.95 -1.89 3.96
CA ALA A 63 -10.16 -2.30 2.58
C ALA A 63 -9.27 -3.47 2.16
N GLU A 64 -9.75 -4.25 1.19
CA GLU A 64 -8.99 -5.27 0.47
C GLU A 64 -9.42 -5.22 -0.99
N VAL A 65 -8.50 -4.85 -1.88
CA VAL A 65 -8.78 -4.59 -3.30
C VAL A 65 -7.78 -5.29 -4.21
N SER A 66 -8.19 -5.60 -5.44
CA SER A 66 -7.35 -6.28 -6.42
C SER A 66 -7.04 -5.36 -7.60
N GLY A 67 -5.76 -5.23 -7.91
CA GLY A 67 -5.27 -4.38 -9.00
C GLY A 67 -5.13 -2.90 -8.63
N TRP A 68 -4.37 -2.19 -9.46
CA TRP A 68 -3.99 -0.79 -9.25
C TRP A 68 -5.16 0.18 -9.36
N ASP A 69 -6.10 -0.05 -10.29
CA ASP A 69 -7.26 0.83 -10.44
C ASP A 69 -8.14 0.85 -9.19
N GLU A 70 -8.42 -0.33 -8.61
CA GLU A 70 -9.18 -0.43 -7.37
C GLU A 70 -8.39 0.09 -6.16
N PHE A 71 -7.06 -0.03 -6.17
CA PHE A 71 -6.20 0.63 -5.18
C PHE A 71 -6.37 2.15 -5.20
N PHE A 72 -6.27 2.78 -6.37
CA PHE A 72 -6.43 4.24 -6.47
C PHE A 72 -7.84 4.71 -6.11
N LYS A 73 -8.86 3.89 -6.36
CA LYS A 73 -10.21 4.17 -5.90
C LYS A 73 -10.31 4.08 -4.37
N ALA A 74 -9.79 2.99 -3.78
CA ALA A 74 -9.76 2.81 -2.33
C ALA A 74 -8.95 3.89 -1.62
N ALA A 75 -7.88 4.40 -2.22
CA ALA A 75 -7.08 5.51 -1.71
C ALA A 75 -7.90 6.82 -1.63
N LYS A 76 -8.74 7.10 -2.64
CA LYS A 76 -9.67 8.24 -2.60
C LYS A 76 -10.74 8.06 -1.53
N ASP A 77 -11.29 6.87 -1.41
CA ASP A 77 -12.29 6.55 -0.38
C ASP A 77 -11.67 6.63 1.02
N LEU A 78 -10.40 6.25 1.17
CA LEU A 78 -9.63 6.35 2.41
C LEU A 78 -9.49 7.80 2.85
N GLU A 79 -9.09 8.70 1.95
CA GLU A 79 -8.96 10.13 2.26
C GLU A 79 -10.31 10.77 2.61
N ALA A 80 -11.40 10.35 1.94
CA ALA A 80 -12.75 10.82 2.29
C ALA A 80 -13.19 10.34 3.69
N SER A 81 -12.76 9.14 4.09
CA SER A 81 -13.16 8.50 5.35
C SER A 81 -12.26 8.89 6.53
N HIS A 82 -10.99 9.20 6.26
CA HIS A 82 -9.96 9.56 7.23
C HIS A 82 -9.14 10.77 6.70
N PRO A 83 -9.73 11.98 6.68
CA PRO A 83 -9.08 13.13 6.07
C PRO A 83 -7.72 13.45 6.70
N GLY A 84 -6.71 13.63 5.85
CA GLY A 84 -5.33 13.93 6.25
C GLY A 84 -4.53 12.73 6.75
N LEU A 85 -5.07 11.51 6.72
CA LEU A 85 -4.31 10.30 7.03
C LEU A 85 -3.48 9.83 5.84
N TYR A 86 -3.92 10.10 4.60
CA TYR A 86 -3.25 9.67 3.38
C TYR A 86 -2.69 10.87 2.61
N ASP A 87 -1.47 11.26 2.98
CA ASP A 87 -0.65 12.20 2.21
C ASP A 87 0.20 11.41 1.22
N GLU A 88 -0.18 11.42 -0.07
CA GLU A 88 0.52 10.66 -1.12
C GLU A 88 2.00 11.03 -1.21
N ASP A 89 2.32 12.33 -1.18
CA ASP A 89 3.67 12.81 -1.42
C ASP A 89 4.59 12.40 -0.26
N ARG A 90 4.08 12.46 0.97
CA ARG A 90 4.80 11.97 2.14
C ARG A 90 4.90 10.44 2.14
N PHE A 91 3.77 9.74 2.00
CA PHE A 91 3.69 8.29 2.13
C PHE A 91 4.60 7.57 1.12
N PHE A 92 4.53 7.97 -0.15
CA PHE A 92 5.39 7.39 -1.19
C PHE A 92 6.78 8.02 -1.23
N GLY A 93 6.95 9.27 -0.78
CA GLY A 93 8.28 9.87 -0.62
C GLY A 93 9.14 9.15 0.42
N GLU A 94 8.55 8.80 1.58
CA GLU A 94 9.24 8.01 2.60
C GLU A 94 9.53 6.58 2.13
N MET A 95 8.60 5.97 1.38
CA MET A 95 8.82 4.67 0.76
C MET A 95 9.93 4.71 -0.30
N GLU A 96 9.96 5.76 -1.13
CA GLU A 96 11.00 5.96 -2.15
C GLU A 96 12.37 6.19 -1.51
N PHE A 97 12.42 6.84 -0.35
CA PHE A 97 13.67 7.07 0.38
C PHE A 97 14.35 5.76 0.84
N VAL A 98 13.59 4.68 1.04
CA VAL A 98 14.14 3.40 1.53
C VAL A 98 14.47 2.41 0.42
N ILE A 99 14.09 2.64 -0.84
CA ILE A 99 14.35 1.70 -1.96
C ILE A 99 15.72 1.90 -2.61
#